data_AF-A0A2R6FUG1-F1
#
_entry.id   AF-A0A2R6FUG1-F1
#
_cell.length_a   1.000
_cell.length_b   1.000
_cell.length_c   1.000
_cell.angle_alpha   90.00
_cell.angle_beta   90.00
_cell.angle_gamma   90.00
#
_symmetry.space_group_name_H-M   'P 1'
#
loop_
_entity.id
_entity.type
_entity.pdbx_description
1 polymer ?
#
loop_
_entity_poly.entity_id
_entity_poly.type
_entity_poly.pdbx_seq_one_letter_code
_entity_poly.pdbx_strand_id
1 'polypeptide(L)'
;MKRRRFLAAVGTAFAAGCVSRGPDAGAEPTDRESENRTHDESTARAGDRATTLAETTYVEANTTSNDGTPTEEPTQSKTAAETTGEREESAIQRRVSLANVDDVPEKYQLSIDVKLLESTVTAEHTARLRVTTTNEGPKRKISIAEDKCSLFNRMGGLSEQPGLILHRPSSTQWIDRAGNRWVRNRPSDEPRVIAAYGCMNRVYSTGESVVNQYLVWDDYQVDGYLSPGTYRFAEPVQIKPPNAGFEAEPTAEFTWGFSLIVEKPQS
;
A
#
# COMPACT_ATOMS: atom_id res chain seq x y z
N MET A 1 -22.89 -16.31 -8.64
CA MET A 1 -23.66 -15.12 -8.22
C MET A 1 -23.65 -14.12 -9.38
N LYS A 2 -24.82 -13.85 -9.99
CA LYS A 2 -24.95 -12.99 -11.18
C LYS A 2 -24.84 -11.52 -10.77
N ARG A 3 -23.78 -10.82 -11.20
CA ARG A 3 -23.63 -9.37 -11.01
C ARG A 3 -24.57 -8.65 -11.99
N ARG A 4 -25.46 -7.80 -11.46
CA ARG A 4 -26.32 -6.92 -12.25
C ARG A 4 -25.46 -5.73 -12.71
N ARG A 5 -25.26 -5.59 -14.02
CA ARG A 5 -24.64 -4.43 -14.65
C ARG A 5 -25.70 -3.33 -14.78
N PHE A 6 -25.47 -2.16 -14.18
CA PHE A 6 -26.21 -0.95 -14.51
C PHE A 6 -25.57 -0.32 -15.75
N LEU A 7 -26.31 -0.31 -16.87
CA LEU A 7 -25.96 0.44 -18.07
C LEU A 7 -26.49 1.86 -17.91
N ALA A 8 -25.60 2.83 -17.67
CA ALA A 8 -25.88 4.23 -17.91
C ALA A 8 -25.56 4.54 -19.37
N ALA A 9 -26.59 4.84 -20.16
CA ALA A 9 -26.44 5.31 -21.52
C ALA A 9 -26.06 6.80 -21.48
N VAL A 10 -24.85 7.14 -21.91
CA VAL A 10 -24.47 8.52 -22.26
C VAL A 10 -24.28 8.57 -23.77
N GLY A 11 -25.27 9.15 -24.45
CA GLY A 11 -25.14 9.53 -25.85
C GLY A 11 -24.22 10.74 -25.96
N THR A 12 -23.21 10.65 -26.83
CA THR A 12 -22.45 11.82 -27.26
C THR A 12 -22.40 11.84 -28.78
N ALA A 13 -22.79 12.98 -29.32
CA ALA A 13 -22.99 13.23 -30.74
C ALA A 13 -21.68 13.31 -31.51
N PHE A 14 -21.77 12.98 -32.79
CA PHE A 14 -20.75 13.11 -33.82
C PHE A 14 -20.40 14.57 -34.09
N ALA A 15 -19.11 14.86 -34.22
CA ALA A 15 -18.62 16.00 -35.00
C ALA A 15 -17.48 15.52 -35.91
N ALA A 16 -17.68 15.77 -37.21
CA ALA A 16 -16.78 15.45 -38.30
C ALA A 16 -15.76 16.57 -38.55
N GLY A 17 -14.63 16.21 -39.17
CA GLY A 17 -13.66 17.13 -39.77
C GLY A 17 -12.26 16.98 -39.16
N CYS A 18 -11.14 16.97 -39.88
CA CYS A 18 -10.86 17.06 -41.31
C CYS A 18 -9.58 16.25 -41.59
N VAL A 19 -9.53 15.65 -42.77
CA VAL A 19 -8.37 15.01 -43.37
C VAL A 19 -7.29 16.06 -43.64
N SER A 20 -6.05 15.80 -43.23
CA SER A 20 -4.87 16.45 -43.84
C SER A 20 -3.85 15.38 -44.20
N ARG A 21 -3.65 15.29 -45.51
CA ARG A 21 -2.79 14.41 -46.28
C ARG A 21 -1.59 15.24 -46.69
N GLY A 22 -0.38 14.76 -46.42
CA GLY A 22 0.87 15.40 -46.86
C GLY A 22 1.98 14.35 -46.93
N PRO A 23 2.61 14.14 -48.10
CA PRO A 23 3.57 13.07 -48.35
C PRO A 23 5.03 13.51 -48.13
N ASP A 24 5.94 12.58 -48.45
CA ASP A 24 7.39 12.71 -48.63
C ASP A 24 8.25 12.60 -47.37
N ALA A 25 9.40 11.93 -47.37
CA ALA A 25 10.04 11.01 -48.31
C ALA A 25 11.25 10.41 -47.58
N GLY A 26 11.59 9.16 -47.92
CA GLY A 26 12.98 8.67 -48.00
C GLY A 26 13.81 8.60 -46.72
N ALA A 27 14.01 7.37 -46.23
CA ALA A 27 15.36 6.80 -46.08
C ALA A 27 15.24 5.30 -45.77
N GLU A 28 15.72 4.51 -46.73
CA GLU A 28 15.91 3.07 -46.66
C GLU A 28 17.17 2.69 -45.83
N PRO A 29 17.37 1.39 -45.53
CA PRO A 29 18.07 0.89 -44.36
C PRO A 29 19.58 0.74 -44.60
N THR A 30 20.37 0.88 -43.54
CA THR A 30 21.72 0.31 -43.51
C THR A 30 21.68 -1.00 -42.74
N ASP A 31 21.73 -2.08 -43.51
CA ASP A 31 22.20 -3.38 -43.06
C ASP A 31 23.55 -3.22 -42.36
N ARG A 32 23.65 -3.79 -41.16
CA ARG A 32 24.95 -4.11 -40.57
C ARG A 32 24.89 -5.55 -40.08
N GLU A 33 25.16 -6.44 -41.03
CA GLU A 33 25.77 -7.72 -40.75
C GLU A 33 27.03 -7.49 -39.91
N SER A 34 27.08 -8.14 -38.76
CA SER A 34 28.34 -8.51 -38.12
C SER A 34 28.22 -9.97 -37.74
N GLU A 35 28.59 -10.80 -38.70
CA GLU A 35 29.05 -12.16 -38.46
C GLU A 35 30.26 -12.15 -37.52
N ASN A 36 30.49 -13.33 -36.92
CA ASN A 36 31.79 -13.87 -36.59
C ASN A 36 32.39 -13.50 -35.22
N ARG A 37 32.17 -14.36 -34.22
CA ARG A 37 33.24 -15.26 -33.75
C ARG A 37 32.73 -16.26 -32.72
N THR A 38 32.73 -17.52 -33.13
CA THR A 38 33.00 -18.67 -32.29
C THR A 38 34.37 -18.50 -31.62
N HIS A 39 34.39 -18.56 -30.29
CA HIS A 39 35.54 -19.10 -29.56
C HIS A 39 35.03 -20.01 -28.45
N ASP A 40 35.13 -21.28 -28.76
CA ASP A 40 35.22 -22.40 -27.86
C ASP A 40 36.59 -22.32 -27.16
N GLU A 41 36.62 -22.27 -25.82
CA GLU A 41 37.65 -22.95 -25.00
C GLU A 41 37.32 -22.85 -23.50
N SER A 42 36.86 -23.98 -22.97
CA SER A 42 37.42 -24.68 -21.82
C SER A 42 38.16 -23.85 -20.75
N THR A 43 37.67 -23.86 -19.52
CA THR A 43 38.41 -24.52 -18.42
C THR A 43 37.56 -24.62 -17.16
N ALA A 44 37.44 -25.86 -16.69
CA ALA A 44 36.95 -26.19 -15.37
C ALA A 44 37.77 -25.49 -14.28
N ARG A 45 37.07 -24.89 -13.30
CA ARG A 45 37.62 -24.72 -11.96
C ARG A 45 36.55 -25.05 -10.93
N ALA A 46 36.58 -26.31 -10.52
CA ALA A 46 36.07 -26.73 -9.22
C ALA A 46 36.88 -25.97 -8.15
N GLY A 47 36.18 -25.09 -7.44
CA GLY A 47 36.70 -24.38 -6.28
C GLY A 47 35.76 -24.67 -5.11
N ASP A 48 35.98 -25.81 -4.46
CA ASP A 48 35.47 -26.09 -3.13
C ASP A 48 35.88 -24.94 -2.20
N ARG A 49 34.89 -24.15 -1.75
CA ARG A 49 35.08 -23.24 -0.64
C ARG A 49 34.07 -23.59 0.44
N ALA A 50 34.51 -24.55 1.26
CA ALA A 50 33.96 -24.83 2.58
C ALA A 50 33.78 -23.50 3.34
N THR A 51 32.52 -23.14 3.61
CA THR A 51 32.19 -22.04 4.49
C THR A 51 31.95 -22.64 5.86
N THR A 52 32.95 -22.48 6.72
CA THR A 52 32.96 -22.90 8.12
C THR A 52 31.85 -22.16 8.86
N LEU A 53 30.88 -22.91 9.39
CA LEU A 53 29.85 -22.41 10.29
C LEU A 53 30.51 -22.04 11.63
N ALA A 54 30.49 -20.76 11.99
CA ALA A 54 30.81 -20.31 13.32
C ALA A 54 29.59 -20.53 14.22
N GLU A 55 29.65 -21.60 15.00
CA GLU A 55 28.77 -21.91 16.12
C GLU A 55 28.86 -20.78 17.15
N THR A 56 27.82 -19.97 17.27
CA THR A 56 27.75 -18.94 18.32
C THR A 56 26.98 -19.52 19.48
N THR A 57 27.73 -20.03 20.46
CA THR A 57 27.25 -20.52 21.75
C THR A 57 26.60 -19.38 22.53
N TYR A 58 25.29 -19.46 22.77
CA TYR A 58 24.62 -18.59 23.72
C TYR A 58 24.85 -19.12 25.13
N VAL A 59 25.49 -18.31 25.96
CA VAL A 59 25.69 -18.57 27.40
C VAL A 59 24.42 -18.16 28.13
N GLU A 60 23.74 -19.15 28.73
CA GLU A 60 22.69 -18.93 29.72
C GLU A 60 23.31 -18.32 30.99
N ALA A 61 22.91 -17.09 31.32
CA ALA A 61 23.15 -16.51 32.64
C ALA A 61 21.88 -16.67 33.48
N ASN A 62 22.06 -17.46 34.52
CA ASN A 62 21.14 -17.88 35.55
C ASN A 62 21.02 -16.80 36.65
N THR A 63 20.00 -16.96 37.51
CA THR A 63 19.87 -16.38 38.89
C THR A 63 19.45 -14.89 38.94
N THR A 64 18.51 -14.42 39.78
CA THR A 64 18.26 -14.75 41.19
C THR A 64 16.85 -14.34 41.66
N SER A 65 16.23 -15.23 42.40
CA SER A 65 15.02 -15.08 43.21
C SER A 65 15.26 -14.16 44.42
N ASN A 66 14.35 -13.24 44.73
CA ASN A 66 14.21 -12.69 46.08
C ASN A 66 12.73 -12.60 46.47
N ASP A 67 12.41 -13.44 47.43
CA ASP A 67 11.19 -13.52 48.21
C ASP A 67 11.30 -12.58 49.42
N GLY A 68 10.20 -11.92 49.81
CA GLY A 68 10.17 -10.90 50.86
C GLY A 68 8.78 -10.30 51.07
N THR A 69 7.96 -11.02 51.84
CA THR A 69 6.59 -10.72 52.31
C THR A 69 6.62 -9.84 53.59
N PRO A 70 5.48 -9.45 54.23
CA PRO A 70 4.42 -8.47 53.94
C PRO A 70 4.47 -7.23 54.90
N THR A 71 3.48 -6.31 54.85
CA THR A 71 2.66 -5.81 56.01
C THR A 71 2.18 -4.35 55.89
N GLU A 72 0.88 -4.18 56.19
CA GLU A 72 0.10 -3.01 56.69
C GLU A 72 -0.58 -1.99 55.73
N GLU A 73 -1.89 -2.20 55.57
CA GLU A 73 -2.97 -1.19 55.57
C GLU A 73 -2.88 -0.27 56.82
N PRO A 74 -3.43 0.97 56.84
CA PRO A 74 -4.73 1.35 56.26
C PRO A 74 -4.83 2.78 55.67
N THR A 75 -5.94 3.08 54.99
CA THR A 75 -6.83 4.24 55.24
C THR A 75 -7.66 4.55 53.99
N GLN A 76 -8.95 4.30 54.12
CA GLN A 76 -10.00 4.81 53.23
C GLN A 76 -10.02 6.34 53.30
N SER A 77 -9.81 7.01 52.17
CA SER A 77 -10.39 8.32 51.91
C SER A 77 -11.09 8.31 50.56
N LYS A 78 -12.41 8.25 50.70
CA LYS A 78 -13.43 8.35 49.67
C LYS A 78 -13.45 9.79 49.15
N THR A 79 -12.83 10.03 48.00
CA THR A 79 -13.11 11.24 47.20
C THR A 79 -13.67 10.79 45.87
N ALA A 80 -15.00 10.69 45.82
CA ALA A 80 -15.76 10.48 44.60
C ALA A 80 -15.80 11.79 43.81
N ALA A 81 -14.93 11.92 42.81
CA ALA A 81 -14.98 12.98 41.82
C ALA A 81 -14.40 12.48 40.49
N GLU A 82 -14.87 11.34 40.00
CA GLU A 82 -14.33 10.77 38.76
C GLU A 82 -15.37 9.88 38.07
N THR A 83 -16.28 10.48 37.30
CA THR A 83 -16.90 9.79 36.16
C THR A 83 -17.44 10.81 35.15
N THR A 84 -16.54 11.59 34.55
CA THR A 84 -16.89 12.40 33.36
C THR A 84 -15.85 12.25 32.24
N GLY A 85 -14.81 11.41 32.42
CA GLY A 85 -13.72 11.20 31.46
C GLY A 85 -13.93 10.05 30.45
N GLU A 86 -14.72 9.03 30.77
CA GLU A 86 -14.87 7.84 29.88
C GLU A 86 -15.76 8.07 28.65
N ARG A 87 -16.48 9.20 28.57
CA ARG A 87 -17.44 9.42 27.48
C ARG A 87 -16.81 10.03 26.21
N GLU A 88 -15.68 10.71 26.32
CA GLU A 88 -15.08 11.41 25.17
C GLU A 88 -14.28 10.49 24.23
N GLU A 89 -13.71 9.39 24.74
CA GLU A 89 -12.87 8.47 23.97
C GLU A 89 -13.67 7.81 22.81
N SER A 90 -14.88 7.34 23.09
CA SER A 90 -15.75 6.71 22.07
C SER A 90 -16.42 7.67 21.07
N ALA A 91 -16.20 8.98 21.15
CA ALA A 91 -16.89 9.93 20.30
C ALA A 91 -16.50 9.77 18.83
N ILE A 92 -17.50 9.65 17.95
CA ILE A 92 -17.27 9.57 16.51
C ILE A 92 -16.64 10.88 16.03
N GLN A 93 -15.43 10.79 15.49
CA GLN A 93 -14.69 11.90 14.93
C GLN A 93 -15.02 12.10 13.45
N ARG A 94 -15.10 11.03 12.65
CA ARG A 94 -15.42 11.08 11.21
C ARG A 94 -16.14 9.82 10.74
N ARG A 95 -16.81 9.94 9.58
CA ARG A 95 -17.26 8.80 8.78
C ARG A 95 -16.51 8.78 7.45
N VAL A 96 -16.20 7.58 6.99
CA VAL A 96 -15.52 7.31 5.72
C VAL A 96 -16.39 6.36 4.92
N SER A 97 -16.51 6.61 3.62
CA SER A 97 -17.19 5.71 2.69
C SER A 97 -16.37 5.54 1.41
N LEU A 98 -16.61 4.43 0.70
CA LEU A 98 -15.98 4.16 -0.60
C LEU A 98 -16.81 4.84 -1.69
N ALA A 99 -16.21 5.78 -2.41
CA ALA A 99 -16.88 6.58 -3.42
C ALA A 99 -16.83 5.91 -4.80
N ASN A 100 -15.64 5.47 -5.19
CA ASN A 100 -15.37 4.87 -6.50
C ASN A 100 -14.22 3.88 -6.39
N VAL A 101 -14.23 2.84 -7.24
CA VAL A 101 -13.12 1.92 -7.45
C VAL A 101 -12.92 1.81 -8.96
N ASP A 102 -11.68 1.91 -9.42
CA ASP A 102 -11.39 1.76 -10.83
C ASP A 102 -11.58 0.32 -11.30
N ASP A 103 -12.05 0.19 -12.53
CA ASP A 103 -12.06 -1.09 -13.22
C ASP A 103 -10.62 -1.46 -13.67
N VAL A 104 -10.31 -2.75 -13.57
CA VAL A 104 -9.08 -3.30 -14.17
C VAL A 104 -9.41 -3.73 -15.60
N PRO A 105 -8.66 -3.28 -16.63
CA PRO A 105 -8.92 -3.69 -18.01
C PRO A 105 -8.90 -5.21 -18.18
N GLU A 106 -9.98 -5.78 -18.76
CA GLU A 106 -10.16 -7.24 -18.89
C GLU A 106 -8.97 -7.94 -19.57
N LYS A 107 -8.30 -7.26 -20.51
CA LYS A 107 -7.10 -7.76 -21.22
C LYS A 107 -5.97 -8.17 -20.28
N TYR A 108 -5.92 -7.61 -19.07
CA TYR A 108 -4.91 -7.94 -18.08
C TYR A 108 -5.25 -9.14 -17.22
N GLN A 109 -6.47 -9.71 -17.27
CA GLN A 109 -6.86 -10.90 -16.48
C GLN A 109 -6.42 -10.78 -15.01
N LEU A 110 -6.69 -9.63 -14.41
CA LEU A 110 -6.34 -9.29 -13.04
C LEU A 110 -7.59 -8.66 -12.42
N SER A 111 -7.89 -9.01 -11.18
CA SER A 111 -8.91 -8.32 -10.40
C SER A 111 -8.29 -7.68 -9.17
N ILE A 112 -8.72 -6.45 -8.88
CA ILE A 112 -8.36 -5.72 -7.67
C ILE A 112 -9.66 -5.23 -7.03
N ASP A 113 -9.96 -5.70 -5.82
CA ASP A 113 -11.18 -5.39 -5.07
C ASP A 113 -10.83 -4.58 -3.82
N VAL A 114 -11.66 -3.57 -3.52
CA VAL A 114 -11.53 -2.74 -2.31
C VAL A 114 -12.75 -2.90 -1.43
N LYS A 115 -12.52 -3.21 -0.16
CA LYS A 115 -13.56 -3.25 0.87
C LYS A 115 -13.21 -2.33 2.02
N LEU A 116 -14.17 -1.50 2.41
CA LEU A 116 -14.11 -0.77 3.66
C LEU A 116 -14.54 -1.71 4.79
N LEU A 117 -13.61 -2.03 5.69
CA LEU A 117 -13.84 -2.91 6.84
C LEU A 117 -14.40 -2.14 8.04
N GLU A 118 -13.87 -0.94 8.27
CA GLU A 118 -14.30 -0.03 9.33
C GLU A 118 -14.50 1.34 8.69
N SER A 119 -15.69 1.92 8.86
CA SER A 119 -16.09 3.20 8.23
C SER A 119 -16.08 4.37 9.20
N THR A 120 -15.79 4.14 10.47
CA THR A 120 -15.91 5.14 11.54
C THR A 120 -14.54 5.40 12.15
N VAL A 121 -14.24 6.68 12.35
CA VAL A 121 -13.02 7.13 13.05
C VAL A 121 -13.42 7.61 14.43
N THR A 122 -12.77 7.07 15.46
CA THR A 122 -12.86 7.49 16.87
C THR A 122 -11.45 7.79 17.40
N ALA A 123 -11.27 8.01 18.70
CA ALA A 123 -9.93 8.11 19.26
C ALA A 123 -9.17 6.76 19.24
N GLU A 124 -9.88 5.63 19.36
CA GLU A 124 -9.32 4.27 19.52
C GLU A 124 -9.07 3.56 18.20
N HIS A 125 -9.89 3.81 17.17
CA HIS A 125 -9.71 3.22 15.84
C HIS A 125 -9.97 4.24 14.72
N THR A 126 -9.40 3.97 13.55
CA THR A 126 -9.67 4.73 12.32
C THR A 126 -10.31 3.86 11.27
N ALA A 127 -10.77 4.47 10.18
CA ALA A 127 -11.28 3.75 9.04
C ALA A 127 -10.20 2.79 8.49
N ARG A 128 -10.64 1.57 8.20
CA ARG A 128 -9.78 0.46 7.76
C ARG A 128 -10.31 -0.10 6.47
N LEU A 129 -9.43 -0.27 5.50
CA LEU A 129 -9.77 -0.85 4.20
C LEU A 129 -8.90 -2.07 3.89
N ARG A 130 -9.43 -2.95 3.05
CA ARG A 130 -8.78 -4.15 2.52
C ARG A 130 -8.77 -4.06 1.00
N VAL A 131 -7.59 -4.18 0.41
CA VAL A 131 -7.38 -4.34 -1.02
C VAL A 131 -7.00 -5.79 -1.29
N THR A 132 -7.72 -6.46 -2.17
CA THR A 132 -7.43 -7.84 -2.58
C THR A 132 -7.07 -7.85 -4.06
N THR A 133 -5.86 -8.30 -4.39
CA THR A 133 -5.40 -8.46 -5.77
C THR A 133 -5.35 -9.93 -6.12
N THR A 134 -6.05 -10.34 -7.17
CA THR A 134 -6.12 -11.73 -7.63
C THR A 134 -5.62 -11.85 -9.06
N ASN A 135 -4.65 -12.74 -9.29
CA ASN A 135 -4.18 -13.05 -10.62
C ASN A 135 -5.11 -14.05 -11.31
N GLU A 136 -5.92 -13.60 -12.26
CA GLU A 136 -6.86 -14.47 -12.99
C GLU A 136 -6.24 -15.08 -14.24
N GLY A 137 -5.10 -14.56 -14.68
CA GLY A 137 -4.37 -15.01 -15.87
C GLY A 137 -3.25 -16.02 -15.58
N PRO A 138 -2.37 -16.26 -16.57
CA PRO A 138 -1.19 -17.12 -16.40
C PRO A 138 -0.24 -16.64 -15.30
N LYS A 139 0.64 -17.54 -14.85
CA LYS A 139 1.70 -17.22 -13.87
C LYS A 139 2.58 -16.07 -14.37
N ARG A 140 2.77 -15.05 -13.53
CA ARG A 140 3.51 -13.82 -13.88
C ARG A 140 3.93 -13.03 -12.66
N LYS A 141 4.78 -12.01 -12.84
CA LYS A 141 5.14 -11.07 -11.77
C LYS A 141 4.19 -9.88 -11.79
N ILE A 142 3.77 -9.43 -10.61
CA ILE A 142 2.93 -8.25 -10.43
C ILE A 142 3.60 -7.34 -9.39
N SER A 143 3.58 -6.03 -9.58
CA SER A 143 4.17 -5.02 -8.67
C SER A 143 3.36 -4.78 -7.39
N ILE A 144 2.63 -5.79 -6.94
CA ILE A 144 1.86 -5.79 -5.70
C ILE A 144 2.37 -6.97 -4.89
N ALA A 145 2.71 -6.76 -3.63
CA ALA A 145 3.04 -7.85 -2.73
C ALA A 145 2.55 -7.55 -1.31
N GLU A 146 2.91 -8.43 -0.38
CA GLU A 146 2.62 -8.24 1.03
C GLU A 146 3.67 -7.33 1.68
N ASP A 147 3.41 -6.93 2.92
CA ASP A 147 4.33 -6.19 3.76
C ASP A 147 4.87 -4.90 3.11
N LYS A 148 6.21 -4.79 3.07
CA LYS A 148 6.96 -3.61 2.66
C LYS A 148 6.78 -3.25 1.19
N CYS A 149 6.13 -4.12 0.41
CA CYS A 149 5.89 -3.93 -1.03
C CYS A 149 4.38 -3.94 -1.36
N SER A 150 3.53 -3.53 -0.41
CA SER A 150 2.11 -3.31 -0.67
C SER A 150 1.88 -2.21 -1.71
N LEU A 151 0.74 -2.27 -2.41
CA LEU A 151 0.36 -1.33 -3.46
C LEU A 151 0.51 0.15 -3.05
N PHE A 152 -0.15 0.58 -1.96
CA PHE A 152 -0.09 1.96 -1.48
C PHE A 152 0.92 2.10 -0.34
N ASN A 153 2.21 1.90 -0.64
CA ASN A 153 3.28 2.03 0.33
C ASN A 153 4.00 3.39 0.20
N ARG A 154 4.42 3.97 1.33
CA ARG A 154 5.19 5.22 1.40
C ARG A 154 4.44 6.40 0.77
N MET A 155 5.04 7.07 -0.23
CA MET A 155 4.42 8.17 -0.97
C MET A 155 3.18 7.71 -1.72
N GLY A 156 3.11 6.45 -2.15
CA GLY A 156 1.90 5.93 -2.78
C GLY A 156 0.73 5.76 -1.82
N GLY A 157 0.96 5.90 -0.51
CA GLY A 157 -0.11 6.02 0.47
C GLY A 157 -0.77 7.39 0.48
N LEU A 158 -0.19 8.42 -0.13
CA LEU A 158 -0.76 9.77 -0.13
C LEU A 158 -1.94 9.85 -1.10
N SER A 159 -2.98 10.58 -0.70
CA SER A 159 -4.03 10.94 -1.64
C SER A 159 -3.55 11.98 -2.65
N GLU A 160 -4.03 11.89 -3.89
CA GLU A 160 -3.73 12.85 -4.97
C GLU A 160 -4.13 14.27 -4.58
N GLN A 161 -5.32 14.43 -3.97
CA GLN A 161 -5.68 15.63 -3.24
C GLN A 161 -5.03 15.54 -1.86
N PRO A 162 -4.13 16.46 -1.46
CA PRO A 162 -3.48 16.40 -0.16
C PRO A 162 -4.49 16.37 0.99
N GLY A 163 -4.23 15.57 2.02
CA GLY A 163 -5.00 15.56 3.27
C GLY A 163 -5.16 14.19 3.90
N LEU A 164 -5.05 13.10 3.14
CA LEU A 164 -5.06 11.75 3.67
C LEU A 164 -3.80 10.98 3.32
N ILE A 165 -3.46 10.04 4.20
CA ILE A 165 -2.42 9.04 3.98
C ILE A 165 -2.88 7.66 4.42
N LEU A 166 -2.58 6.65 3.60
CA LEU A 166 -2.81 5.25 3.89
C LEU A 166 -1.58 4.66 4.56
N HIS A 167 -1.78 4.13 5.77
CA HIS A 167 -0.75 3.39 6.49
C HIS A 167 -1.09 1.91 6.57
N ARG A 168 -0.09 1.04 6.45
CA ARG A 168 -0.27 -0.37 6.82
C ARG A 168 -0.43 -0.47 8.35
N PRO A 169 -1.31 -1.35 8.87
CA PRO A 169 -1.45 -1.54 10.32
C PRO A 169 -0.13 -1.83 11.03
N SER A 170 0.75 -2.65 10.45
CA SER A 170 2.06 -2.96 11.06
C SER A 170 3.05 -1.79 11.03
N SER A 171 2.80 -0.76 10.22
CA SER A 171 3.66 0.43 10.18
C SER A 171 3.28 1.46 11.24
N THR A 172 2.03 1.46 11.72
CA THR A 172 1.55 2.48 12.66
C THR A 172 1.99 2.26 14.09
N GLN A 173 2.45 1.06 14.44
CA GLN A 173 2.98 0.76 15.79
C GLN A 173 4.24 1.58 16.14
N TRP A 174 4.88 2.21 15.14
CA TRP A 174 6.07 3.05 15.29
C TRP A 174 5.79 4.53 15.03
N ILE A 175 4.52 4.93 14.93
CA ILE A 175 4.12 6.30 14.62
C ILE A 175 3.43 6.87 15.86
N ASP A 176 4.06 7.87 16.47
CA ASP A 176 3.43 8.63 17.55
C ASP A 176 2.27 9.46 17.01
N ARG A 177 1.11 9.36 17.66
CA ARG A 177 -0.10 10.11 17.33
C ARG A 177 -0.15 11.44 18.07
N ALA A 178 -0.73 12.46 17.45
CA ALA A 178 -1.02 13.72 18.13
C ALA A 178 -2.27 13.57 19.03
N GLY A 179 -2.06 13.10 20.26
CA GLY A 179 -3.15 12.85 21.21
C GLY A 179 -4.20 11.89 20.67
N ASN A 180 -5.47 12.28 20.73
CA ASN A 180 -6.61 11.46 20.28
C ASN A 180 -6.86 11.50 18.75
N ARG A 181 -5.93 12.03 17.95
CA ARG A 181 -6.08 12.16 16.50
C ARG A 181 -5.28 11.14 15.72
N TRP A 182 -5.81 10.69 14.59
CA TRP A 182 -5.14 9.81 13.63
C TRP A 182 -4.24 10.60 12.68
N VAL A 183 -3.28 11.31 13.28
CA VAL A 183 -2.28 12.13 12.59
C VAL A 183 -0.95 11.92 13.30
N ARG A 184 0.15 11.95 12.55
CA ARG A 184 1.49 11.86 13.14
C ARG A 184 1.77 13.08 14.01
N ASN A 185 2.32 12.88 15.20
CA ASN A 185 2.79 13.94 16.08
C ASN A 185 4.13 14.51 15.57
N ARG A 186 4.05 15.36 14.54
CA ARG A 186 5.23 15.95 13.90
C ARG A 186 4.87 17.33 13.33
N PRO A 187 5.80 18.31 13.34
CA PRO A 187 5.60 19.59 12.67
C PRO A 187 5.30 19.40 11.17
N SER A 188 4.39 20.22 10.63
CA SER A 188 3.92 20.13 9.24
C SER A 188 5.00 20.52 8.21
N ASP A 189 5.98 21.33 8.61
CA ASP A 189 7.11 21.76 7.80
C ASP A 189 8.25 20.73 7.73
N GLU A 190 8.23 19.69 8.58
CA GLU A 190 9.25 18.65 8.54
C GLU A 190 9.05 17.68 7.36
N PRO A 191 10.11 17.41 6.57
CA PRO A 191 10.00 16.56 5.38
C PRO A 191 9.65 15.12 5.75
N ARG A 192 8.89 14.45 4.88
CA ARG A 192 8.62 13.01 5.00
C ARG A 192 9.93 12.24 4.81
N VAL A 193 10.35 11.51 5.83
CA VAL A 193 11.50 10.60 5.73
C VAL A 193 11.00 9.21 5.41
N ILE A 194 11.46 8.66 4.29
CA ILE A 194 11.12 7.31 3.85
C ILE A 194 12.41 6.51 3.77
N ALA A 195 12.43 5.36 4.45
CA ALA A 195 13.57 4.45 4.34
C ALA A 195 13.72 3.98 2.89
N ALA A 196 14.89 4.23 2.30
CA ALA A 196 15.23 3.74 0.97
C ALA A 196 15.40 2.22 1.02
N TYR A 197 14.44 1.50 0.46
CA TYR A 197 14.56 0.07 0.17
C TYR A 197 13.78 -0.25 -1.12
N GLY A 198 14.24 -1.23 -1.90
CA GLY A 198 13.56 -1.64 -3.13
C GLY A 198 12.31 -2.47 -2.84
N CYS A 199 11.24 -2.28 -3.62
CA CYS A 199 10.13 -3.21 -3.65
C CYS A 199 10.39 -4.25 -4.75
N MET A 200 10.33 -5.54 -4.39
CA MET A 200 10.45 -6.60 -5.39
C MET A 200 9.06 -7.03 -5.85
N ASN A 201 8.86 -7.13 -7.16
CA ASN A 201 7.65 -7.71 -7.74
C ASN A 201 7.51 -9.16 -7.28
N ARG A 202 6.30 -9.55 -6.90
CA ARG A 202 5.99 -10.91 -6.48
C ARG A 202 5.53 -11.73 -7.69
N VAL A 203 5.94 -13.01 -7.74
CA VAL A 203 5.39 -13.96 -8.70
C VAL A 203 4.05 -14.46 -8.18
N TYR A 204 3.00 -14.33 -8.99
CA TYR A 204 1.67 -14.86 -8.71
C TYR A 204 1.42 -16.10 -9.55
N SER A 205 0.91 -17.15 -8.92
CA SER A 205 0.28 -18.27 -9.62
C SER A 205 -1.09 -17.87 -10.18
N THR A 206 -1.64 -18.65 -11.09
CA THR A 206 -3.04 -18.45 -11.53
C THR A 206 -3.99 -18.72 -10.37
N GLY A 207 -4.93 -17.79 -10.14
CA GLY A 207 -5.86 -17.78 -9.02
C GLY A 207 -5.28 -17.29 -7.69
N GLU A 208 -3.98 -17.06 -7.59
CA GLU A 208 -3.36 -16.57 -6.34
C GLU A 208 -3.86 -15.16 -6.01
N SER A 209 -4.12 -14.93 -4.73
CA SER A 209 -4.55 -13.64 -4.21
C SER A 209 -3.61 -13.12 -3.13
N VAL A 210 -3.39 -11.81 -3.12
CA VAL A 210 -2.69 -11.08 -2.05
C VAL A 210 -3.64 -10.08 -1.43
N VAL A 211 -3.57 -9.95 -0.11
CA VAL A 211 -4.40 -9.03 0.67
C VAL A 211 -3.53 -7.98 1.33
N ASN A 212 -3.81 -6.71 1.05
CA ASN A 212 -3.22 -5.58 1.77
C ASN A 212 -4.30 -4.88 2.60
N GLN A 213 -3.96 -4.50 3.82
CA GLN A 213 -4.83 -3.68 4.67
C GLN A 213 -4.21 -2.31 4.90
N TYR A 214 -5.06 -1.31 4.98
CA TYR A 214 -4.66 0.07 5.22
C TYR A 214 -5.56 0.74 6.26
N LEU A 215 -4.95 1.63 7.04
CA LEU A 215 -5.59 2.55 7.97
C LEU A 215 -5.58 3.94 7.32
N VAL A 216 -6.70 4.65 7.41
CA VAL A 216 -6.83 6.02 6.91
C VAL A 216 -6.36 6.99 7.98
N TRP A 217 -5.35 7.79 7.68
CA TRP A 217 -4.82 8.82 8.57
C TRP A 217 -4.91 10.18 7.90
N ASP A 218 -4.89 11.21 8.73
CA ASP A 218 -4.71 12.59 8.31
C ASP A 218 -3.24 12.83 7.95
N ASP A 219 -3.01 13.61 6.91
CA ASP A 219 -1.68 14.00 6.50
C ASP A 219 -1.17 15.17 7.33
N TYR A 220 -0.18 14.93 8.20
CA TYR A 220 0.37 15.93 9.13
C TYR A 220 0.96 17.18 8.46
N GLN A 221 1.24 17.14 7.15
CA GLN A 221 1.71 18.31 6.40
C GLN A 221 0.58 19.19 5.85
N VAL A 222 -0.67 18.79 5.99
CA VAL A 222 -1.84 19.52 5.51
C VAL A 222 -2.62 20.04 6.69
N ASP A 223 -2.93 21.33 6.68
CA ASP A 223 -3.72 21.94 7.76
C ASP A 223 -5.13 21.33 7.81
N GLY A 224 -5.52 20.90 9.00
CA GLY A 224 -6.84 20.34 9.25
C GLY A 224 -6.79 19.10 10.13
N TYR A 225 -7.88 18.35 10.13
CA TYR A 225 -7.90 17.00 10.66
C TYR A 225 -9.01 16.22 9.96
N LEU A 226 -8.64 15.27 9.10
CA LEU A 226 -9.54 14.46 8.28
C LEU A 226 -10.65 15.34 7.69
N SER A 227 -10.25 16.41 7.01
CA SER A 227 -11.18 17.41 6.49
C SER A 227 -12.22 16.74 5.56
N PRO A 228 -13.52 17.05 5.67
CA PRO A 228 -14.52 16.44 4.80
C PRO A 228 -14.22 16.70 3.32
N GLY A 229 -14.39 15.69 2.47
CA GLY A 229 -14.04 15.76 1.06
C GLY A 229 -13.92 14.41 0.38
N THR A 230 -13.60 14.40 -0.92
CA THR A 230 -13.30 13.18 -1.68
C THR A 230 -11.80 13.11 -1.93
N TYR A 231 -11.20 11.98 -1.57
CA TYR A 231 -9.77 11.75 -1.65
C TYR A 231 -9.48 10.55 -2.54
N ARG A 232 -8.62 10.76 -3.52
CA ARG A 232 -8.25 9.76 -4.52
C ARG A 232 -6.89 9.14 -4.20
N PHE A 233 -6.77 7.82 -4.32
CA PHE A 233 -5.51 7.09 -4.24
C PHE A 233 -5.33 6.31 -5.53
N ALA A 234 -4.18 6.43 -6.19
CA ALA A 234 -3.89 5.73 -7.43
C ALA A 234 -2.40 5.40 -7.53
N GLU A 235 -2.09 4.19 -8.00
CA GLU A 235 -0.73 3.71 -8.17
C GLU A 235 -0.59 2.94 -9.49
N PRO A 236 0.59 2.98 -10.14
CA PRO A 236 0.86 2.15 -11.30
C PRO A 236 0.96 0.67 -10.89
N VAL A 237 0.29 -0.20 -11.65
CA VAL A 237 0.37 -1.65 -11.54
C VAL A 237 1.13 -2.18 -12.75
N GLN A 238 2.26 -2.82 -12.48
CA GLN A 238 3.13 -3.40 -13.49
C GLN A 238 2.99 -4.92 -13.51
N ILE A 239 2.92 -5.48 -14.72
CA ILE A 239 2.90 -6.91 -14.98
C ILE A 239 4.16 -7.27 -15.77
N LYS A 240 4.94 -8.22 -15.25
CA LYS A 240 6.18 -8.70 -15.88
C LYS A 240 6.15 -10.22 -16.10
N PRO A 241 6.98 -10.77 -17.00
CA PRO A 241 7.15 -12.21 -17.11
C PRO A 241 7.59 -12.83 -15.77
N PRO A 242 7.23 -14.09 -15.48
CA PRO A 242 7.53 -14.72 -14.18
C PRO A 242 9.03 -14.80 -13.87
N ASN A 243 9.88 -14.87 -14.90
CA ASN A 243 11.35 -14.97 -14.76
C ASN A 243 12.06 -13.62 -14.96
N ALA A 244 11.32 -12.52 -15.06
CA ALA A 244 11.88 -11.19 -15.32
C ALA A 244 12.83 -10.74 -14.19
N GLY A 245 13.98 -10.18 -14.54
CA GLY A 245 14.91 -9.56 -13.58
C GLY A 245 14.33 -8.28 -12.94
N PHE A 246 15.08 -7.66 -12.03
CA PHE A 246 14.68 -6.41 -11.39
C PHE A 246 14.51 -5.27 -12.41
N GLU A 247 15.45 -5.17 -13.35
CA GLU A 247 15.52 -4.14 -14.39
C GLU A 247 14.69 -4.46 -15.65
N ALA A 248 13.98 -5.60 -15.67
CA ALA A 248 13.19 -5.95 -16.83
C ALA A 248 11.99 -5.01 -16.98
N GLU A 249 11.77 -4.53 -18.21
CA GLU A 249 10.59 -3.73 -18.56
C GLU A 249 9.28 -4.52 -18.33
N PRO A 250 8.19 -3.85 -17.90
CA PRO A 250 6.90 -4.50 -17.79
C PRO A 250 6.34 -4.85 -19.16
N THR A 251 5.70 -6.03 -19.26
CA THR A 251 4.91 -6.41 -20.44
C THR A 251 3.62 -5.61 -20.53
N ALA A 252 3.12 -5.14 -19.39
CA ALA A 252 1.98 -4.24 -19.31
C ALA A 252 2.06 -3.37 -18.07
N GLU A 253 1.53 -2.16 -18.18
CA GLU A 253 1.38 -1.21 -17.09
C GLU A 253 0.02 -0.51 -17.22
N PHE A 254 -0.61 -0.23 -16.07
CA PHE A 254 -1.80 0.60 -16.00
C PHE A 254 -1.91 1.23 -14.61
N THR A 255 -2.52 2.41 -14.52
CA THR A 255 -2.86 3.03 -13.25
C THR A 255 -4.16 2.43 -12.73
N TRP A 256 -4.20 2.13 -11.43
CA TRP A 256 -5.41 1.70 -10.74
C TRP A 256 -5.54 2.41 -9.41
N GLY A 257 -6.78 2.69 -8.99
CA GLY A 257 -7.03 3.38 -7.75
C GLY A 257 -8.46 3.30 -7.25
N PHE A 258 -8.71 4.00 -6.15
CA PHE A 258 -10.04 4.16 -5.56
C PHE A 258 -10.16 5.53 -4.88
N SER A 259 -11.40 5.94 -4.63
CA SER A 259 -11.71 7.20 -3.96
C SER A 259 -12.48 6.96 -2.67
N LEU A 260 -12.13 7.68 -1.62
CA LEU A 260 -12.86 7.72 -0.35
C LEU A 260 -13.59 9.05 -0.21
N ILE A 261 -14.75 9.05 0.44
CA ILE A 261 -15.40 10.26 0.95
C ILE A 261 -15.22 10.30 2.46
N VAL A 262 -14.79 11.45 2.99
CA VAL A 262 -14.74 11.74 4.43
C VAL A 262 -15.85 12.73 4.76
N GLU A 263 -16.61 12.44 5.82
CA GLU A 263 -17.74 13.24 6.27
C GLU A 263 -17.62 13.59 7.76
N LYS A 264 -18.32 14.66 8.15
CA LYS A 264 -18.50 15.00 9.56
C LYS A 264 -19.34 13.91 10.27
N PRO A 265 -19.20 13.76 11.60
CA PRO A 265 -20.17 12.99 12.39
C PRO A 265 -21.58 13.54 12.15
N GLN A 266 -22.57 12.66 12.02
CA GLN A 266 -23.98 13.09 12.06
C GLN A 266 -24.28 13.58 13.47
N SER A 267 -24.78 14.80 13.58
CA SER A 267 -25.27 15.41 14.83
C SER A 267 -26.55 14.76 15.32
#